data_AF-A0A2W0BAC0-F1
#
_entry.id   AF-A0A2W0BAC0-F1
#
_cell.length_a   1.000
_cell.length_b   1.000
_cell.length_c   1.000
_cell.angle_alpha   90.00
_cell.angle_beta   90.00
_cell.angle_gamma   90.00
#
_symmetry.space_group_name_H-M   'P 1'
#
loop_
_entity.id
_entity.type
_entity.pdbx_description
1 polymer ?
#
loop_
_entity_poly.entity_id
_entity_poly.type
_entity_poly.pdbx_seq_one_letter_code
_entity_poly.pdbx_strand_id
1 'polypeptide(L)'
;MATESEQAKFDELCFYTLAHRDPSFIHQLAVDAYAAQNARESEKPIRLTFALIGLYLHMEKQYSGRDVQRAHMQLAKTRRPWPRFQLPEQRGSVRVSDILAAPPGRERDASIE
;
A
#
# COMPACT_ATOMS: atom_id res chain seq x y z
N MET A 1 2.19 -1.16 28.74
CA MET A 1 1.80 -2.04 27.61
C MET A 1 2.90 -1.93 26.58
N ALA A 2 3.36 -3.04 26.00
CA ALA A 2 4.38 -2.97 24.94
C ALA A 2 3.76 -2.29 23.71
N THR A 3 4.41 -1.26 23.17
CA THR A 3 4.05 -0.71 21.86
C THR A 3 4.31 -1.78 20.81
N GLU A 4 3.25 -2.21 20.12
CA GLU A 4 3.37 -3.10 18.96
C GLU A 4 4.25 -2.47 17.88
N SER A 5 5.03 -3.31 17.20
CA SER A 5 5.87 -2.87 16.09
C SER A 5 5.00 -2.41 14.92
N GLU A 6 5.54 -1.51 14.09
CA GLU A 6 4.82 -1.04 12.90
C GLU A 6 4.48 -2.20 11.95
N GLN A 7 5.36 -3.22 11.88
CA GLN A 7 5.12 -4.41 11.10
C GLN A 7 3.92 -5.22 11.64
N ALA A 8 3.80 -5.39 12.96
CA ALA A 8 2.66 -6.11 13.55
C ALA A 8 1.32 -5.42 13.24
N LYS A 9 1.30 -4.09 13.31
CA LYS A 9 0.12 -3.30 12.89
C LYS A 9 -0.17 -3.46 11.41
N PHE A 10 0.86 -3.44 10.56
CA PHE A 10 0.66 -3.66 9.13
C PHE A 10 0.13 -5.07 8.83
N ASP A 11 0.60 -6.08 9.56
CA ASP A 11 0.11 -7.45 9.43
C ASP A 11 -1.37 -7.56 9.87
N GLU A 12 -1.78 -6.85 10.93
CA GLU A 12 -3.19 -6.72 11.34
C GLU A 12 -4.04 -6.05 10.24
N LEU A 13 -3.56 -4.94 9.68
CA LEU A 13 -4.24 -4.25 8.58
C LEU A 13 -4.35 -5.16 7.33
N CYS A 14 -3.33 -5.95 7.04
CA CYS A 14 -3.36 -6.93 5.97
C CYS A 14 -4.40 -8.02 6.24
N PHE A 15 -4.48 -8.54 7.46
CA PHE A 15 -5.52 -9.51 7.84
C PHE A 15 -6.92 -8.94 7.64
N TYR A 16 -7.15 -7.70 8.10
CA TYR A 16 -8.41 -6.99 7.91
C TYR A 16 -8.77 -6.87 6.43
N THR A 17 -7.87 -6.30 5.61
CA THR A 17 -8.13 -6.01 4.19
C THR A 17 -8.25 -7.26 3.32
N LEU A 18 -7.54 -8.35 3.64
CA LEU A 18 -7.67 -9.63 2.93
C LEU A 18 -8.98 -10.35 3.26
N ALA A 19 -9.47 -10.24 4.49
CA ALA A 19 -10.75 -10.80 4.90
C ALA A 19 -11.94 -9.99 4.35
N HIS A 20 -11.70 -8.73 3.95
CA HIS A 20 -12.71 -7.83 3.45
C HIS A 20 -13.13 -8.20 2.00
N ARG A 21 -14.38 -8.66 1.84
CA ARG A 21 -14.93 -9.15 0.56
C ARG A 21 -15.45 -8.01 -0.34
N ASP A 22 -14.61 -7.01 -0.58
CA ASP A 22 -14.94 -5.87 -1.44
C ASP A 22 -14.37 -6.05 -2.87
N PRO A 23 -15.21 -5.89 -3.91
CA PRO A 23 -14.75 -5.80 -5.30
C PRO A 23 -13.62 -4.80 -5.56
N SER A 24 -13.58 -3.67 -4.83
CA SER A 24 -12.55 -2.63 -4.99
C SER A 24 -11.15 -3.14 -4.64
N PHE A 25 -11.07 -4.14 -3.74
CA PHE A 25 -9.83 -4.74 -3.26
C PHE A 25 -8.83 -3.74 -2.65
N ILE A 26 -9.29 -3.01 -1.63
CA ILE A 26 -8.50 -2.04 -0.83
C ILE A 26 -7.17 -2.57 -0.28
N HIS A 27 -7.01 -3.90 -0.18
CA HIS A 27 -5.75 -4.53 0.23
C HIS A 27 -4.55 -4.05 -0.60
N GLN A 28 -4.73 -3.94 -1.93
CA GLN A 28 -3.62 -3.52 -2.79
C GLN A 28 -3.18 -2.07 -2.49
N LEU A 29 -4.14 -1.19 -2.19
CA LEU A 29 -3.87 0.21 -1.84
C LEU A 29 -3.11 0.31 -0.52
N ALA A 30 -3.53 -0.46 0.50
CA ALA A 30 -2.85 -0.52 1.79
C ALA A 30 -1.40 -1.02 1.67
N VAL A 31 -1.15 -2.05 0.86
CA VAL A 31 0.19 -2.59 0.61
C VAL A 31 1.08 -1.56 -0.10
N ASP A 32 0.54 -0.87 -1.12
CA ASP A 32 1.29 0.11 -1.89
C ASP A 32 1.62 1.36 -1.05
N ALA A 33 0.66 1.88 -0.29
CA ALA A 33 0.87 2.99 0.64
C ALA A 33 1.96 2.65 1.67
N TYR A 34 1.85 1.49 2.33
CA TYR A 34 2.84 1.05 3.30
C TYR A 34 4.24 0.88 2.69
N ALA A 35 4.32 0.31 1.49
CA ALA A 35 5.58 0.13 0.78
C ALA A 35 6.24 1.47 0.40
N ALA A 36 5.47 2.46 -0.06
CA ALA A 36 6.00 3.80 -0.36
C ALA A 36 6.49 4.51 0.91
N GLN A 37 5.70 4.46 1.99
CA GLN A 37 6.03 5.10 3.27
C GLN A 37 7.27 4.50 3.92
N ASN A 38 7.43 3.17 3.86
CA ASN A 38 8.50 2.46 4.56
C ASN A 38 9.69 2.08 3.67
N ALA A 39 9.76 2.56 2.42
CA ALA A 39 10.82 2.18 1.50
C ALA A 39 12.22 2.54 2.05
N ARG A 40 13.19 1.65 1.85
CA ARG A 40 14.60 1.88 2.23
C ARG A 40 15.49 1.78 1.00
N GLU A 41 16.60 2.51 1.00
CA GLU A 41 17.55 2.51 -0.13
C GLU A 41 18.17 1.13 -0.42
N SER A 42 18.22 0.26 0.60
CA SER A 42 18.74 -1.11 0.50
C SER A 42 17.77 -2.10 -0.15
N GLU A 43 16.51 -1.72 -0.39
CA GLU A 43 15.49 -2.62 -0.93
C GLU A 43 15.56 -2.78 -2.45
N LYS A 44 14.93 -3.84 -2.96
CA LYS A 44 14.81 -4.06 -4.40
C LYS A 44 13.98 -2.93 -5.03
N PRO A 45 14.48 -2.24 -6.08
CA PRO A 45 13.80 -1.06 -6.64
C PRO A 45 12.38 -1.34 -7.16
N ILE A 46 12.08 -2.59 -7.52
CA ILE A 46 10.74 -3.02 -7.94
C ILE A 46 9.66 -2.73 -6.90
N ARG A 47 9.96 -2.87 -5.60
CA ARG A 47 8.98 -2.70 -4.51
C ARG A 47 8.43 -1.28 -4.51
N LEU A 48 9.31 -0.29 -4.44
CA LEU A 48 8.92 1.12 -4.48
C LEU A 48 8.32 1.51 -5.84
N THR A 49 8.85 0.97 -6.95
CA THR A 49 8.30 1.27 -8.28
C THR A 49 6.84 0.82 -8.40
N PHE A 50 6.51 -0.40 -7.95
CA PHE A 50 5.16 -0.93 -8.02
C PHE A 50 4.22 -0.14 -7.13
N ALA A 51 4.64 0.16 -5.90
CA ALA A 51 3.89 0.99 -4.97
C ALA A 51 3.53 2.36 -5.57
N LEU A 52 4.51 3.09 -6.12
CA LEU A 52 4.29 4.41 -6.72
C LEU A 52 3.38 4.34 -7.95
N ILE A 53 3.53 3.32 -8.80
CA ILE A 53 2.62 3.10 -9.94
C ILE A 53 1.19 2.85 -9.45
N GLY A 54 1.03 2.00 -8.43
CA GLY A 54 -0.30 1.67 -7.91
C GLY A 54 -1.00 2.89 -7.32
N LEU A 55 -0.31 3.64 -6.47
CA LEU A 55 -0.81 4.90 -5.91
C LEU A 55 -1.16 5.92 -6.99
N TYR A 56 -0.31 6.07 -8.02
CA TYR A 56 -0.60 6.96 -9.15
C TYR A 56 -1.87 6.53 -9.90
N LEU A 57 -2.01 5.24 -10.21
CA LEU A 57 -3.19 4.72 -10.91
C LEU A 57 -4.47 4.93 -10.08
N HIS A 58 -4.41 4.74 -8.76
CA HIS A 58 -5.55 5.00 -7.90
C HIS A 58 -5.89 6.49 -7.84
N MET A 59 -4.94 7.33 -7.41
CA MET A 59 -5.18 8.76 -7.15
C MET A 59 -5.46 9.56 -8.43
N GLU A 60 -4.64 9.38 -9.46
CA GLU A 60 -4.65 10.23 -10.65
C GLU A 60 -5.50 9.65 -11.78
N LYS A 61 -5.75 8.33 -11.77
CA LYS A 61 -6.52 7.64 -12.82
C LYS A 61 -7.81 7.02 -12.31
N GLN A 62 -8.11 7.10 -11.01
CA GLN A 62 -9.34 6.61 -10.41
C GLN A 62 -9.51 5.09 -10.57
N TYR A 63 -8.39 4.35 -10.58
CA TYR A 63 -8.42 2.89 -10.68
C TYR A 63 -8.76 2.30 -9.32
N SER A 64 -9.56 1.23 -9.29
CA SER A 64 -9.78 0.46 -8.06
C SER A 64 -8.50 -0.28 -7.64
N GLY A 65 -8.40 -0.68 -6.36
CA GLY A 65 -7.31 -1.55 -5.90
C GLY A 65 -7.20 -2.86 -6.69
N ARG A 66 -8.32 -3.39 -7.19
CA ARG A 66 -8.36 -4.56 -8.07
C ARG A 66 -7.72 -4.28 -9.43
N ASP A 67 -7.99 -3.12 -10.01
CA ASP A 67 -7.39 -2.72 -11.30
C ASP A 67 -5.89 -2.44 -11.14
N VAL A 68 -5.49 -1.86 -10.01
CA VAL A 68 -4.07 -1.71 -9.63
C VAL A 68 -3.39 -3.08 -9.53
N GLN A 69 -3.99 -4.05 -8.82
CA GLN A 69 -3.45 -5.40 -8.71
C GLN A 69 -3.25 -6.04 -10.09
N ARG A 70 -4.24 -5.91 -10.99
CA ARG A 70 -4.15 -6.43 -12.37
C ARG A 70 -3.03 -5.75 -13.15
N ALA A 71 -2.87 -4.43 -13.00
CA ALA A 71 -1.77 -3.69 -13.63
C ALA A 71 -0.40 -4.19 -13.15
N HIS A 72 -0.24 -4.43 -11.84
CA HIS A 72 0.97 -5.03 -11.29
C HIS A 72 1.24 -6.42 -11.85
N MET A 73 0.22 -7.29 -11.90
CA MET A 73 0.36 -8.63 -12.48
C MET A 73 0.81 -8.56 -13.95
N GLN A 74 0.31 -7.59 -14.72
CA GLN A 74 0.73 -7.39 -16.10
C GLN A 74 2.17 -6.87 -16.19
N LEU A 75 2.55 -5.89 -15.36
CA LEU A 75 3.91 -5.35 -15.31
C LEU A 75 4.94 -6.40 -14.89
N ALA A 76 4.57 -7.31 -13.98
CA ALA A 76 5.45 -8.36 -13.48
C ALA A 76 5.84 -9.41 -14.53
N LYS A 77 5.06 -9.53 -15.63
CA LYS A 77 5.36 -10.46 -16.74
C LYS A 77 6.62 -10.08 -17.52
N THR A 78 6.98 -8.79 -17.51
CA THR A 78 8.13 -8.29 -18.25
C THR A 78 9.28 -8.01 -17.29
N ARG A 79 10.38 -8.77 -17.42
CA ARG A 79 11.61 -8.49 -16.68
C ARG A 79 12.33 -7.30 -17.31
N ARG A 80 12.50 -6.24 -16.52
CA ARG A 80 13.29 -5.05 -16.87
C ARG A 80 13.99 -4.52 -15.63
N PRO A 81 15.10 -3.76 -15.77
CA PRO A 81 15.63 -2.99 -14.67
C PRO A 81 14.59 -1.97 -14.21
N TRP A 82 14.39 -1.88 -12.90
CA TRP A 82 13.49 -0.91 -12.28
C TRP A 82 14.31 0.30 -11.80
N PRO A 83 13.78 1.52 -11.94
CA PRO A 83 14.50 2.73 -11.55
C PRO A 83 14.74 2.75 -10.03
N ARG A 84 15.85 3.35 -9.63
CA ARG A 84 16.08 3.73 -8.23
C ARG A 84 15.56 5.15 -8.04
N PHE A 85 14.92 5.38 -6.90
CA PHE A 85 14.39 6.69 -6.54
C PHE A 85 15.22 7.28 -5.41
N GLN A 86 15.42 8.59 -5.45
CA GLN A 86 15.80 9.33 -4.26
C GLN A 86 14.60 9.39 -3.35
N LEU A 87 14.79 9.06 -2.08
CA LEU A 87 13.70 9.00 -1.14
C LEU A 87 13.52 10.36 -0.47
N PRO A 88 12.29 10.90 -0.40
CA PRO A 88 12.07 12.13 0.32
C PRO A 88 12.21 11.92 1.82
N GLU A 89 12.61 12.97 2.53
CA GLU A 89 12.70 12.99 4.01
C GLU A 89 11.33 12.77 4.66
N GLN A 90 10.26 13.28 4.03
CA GLN A 90 8.89 13.19 4.50
C GLN A 90 8.04 12.35 3.53
N ARG A 91 7.24 11.41 4.06
CA ARG A 91 6.48 10.43 3.27
C ARG A 91 5.01 10.33 3.71
N GLY A 92 4.45 11.47 4.07
CA GLY A 92 3.12 11.56 4.67
C GLY A 92 3.14 11.28 6.18
N SER A 93 2.12 11.79 6.86
CA SER A 93 1.98 11.71 8.32
C SER A 93 1.06 10.58 8.79
N VAL A 94 0.10 10.16 7.95
CA VAL A 94 -0.83 9.07 8.24
C VAL A 94 -0.07 7.75 8.30
N ARG A 95 -0.25 6.99 9.38
CA ARG A 95 0.37 5.68 9.61
C ARG A 95 -0.68 4.59 9.71
N VAL A 96 -0.21 3.33 9.69
CA VAL A 96 -1.07 2.16 9.90
C VAL A 96 -1.85 2.25 11.21
N SER A 97 -1.25 2.82 12.26
CA SER A 97 -1.94 3.04 13.55
C SER A 97 -3.15 3.94 13.44
N ASP A 98 -3.10 4.95 12.56
CA ASP A 98 -4.21 5.90 12.38
C ASP A 98 -5.37 5.21 11.65
N ILE A 99 -5.06 4.31 10.70
CA ILE A 99 -6.04 3.47 10.01
C ILE A 99 -6.69 2.46 10.97
N LEU A 100 -5.89 1.78 11.79
CA LEU A 100 -6.40 0.80 12.76
C LEU A 100 -7.20 1.45 13.90
N ALA A 101 -6.96 2.72 14.20
CA ALA A 101 -7.76 3.47 15.16
C ALA A 101 -9.21 3.68 14.69
N ALA A 102 -9.47 3.69 13.37
CA ALA A 102 -10.82 3.71 12.84
C ALA A 102 -11.52 2.36 13.07
N PRO A 103 -12.80 2.32 13.45
CA PRO A 103 -13.58 1.08 13.58
C PRO A 103 -13.60 0.25 12.29
N PRO A 104 -13.55 -1.09 12.38
CA PRO A 104 -13.70 -1.97 11.21
C PRO A 104 -14.98 -1.68 10.42
N GLY A 105 -14.90 -1.72 9.09
CA GLY A 105 -15.98 -1.41 8.15
C GLY A 105 -15.73 -0.09 7.42
N ARG A 106 -16.82 0.54 6.95
CA ARG A 106 -16.78 1.68 6.02
C ARG A 106 -15.84 2.81 6.43
N GLU A 107 -15.71 3.09 7.72
CA GLU A 107 -14.85 4.17 8.21
C GLU A 107 -13.36 3.84 8.04
N ARG A 108 -12.95 2.61 8.35
CA ARG A 108 -11.59 2.13 8.10
C ARG A 108 -11.32 1.92 6.61
N ASP A 109 -12.31 1.50 5.85
CA ASP A 109 -12.15 1.32 4.40
C ASP A 109 -11.90 2.68 3.72
N ALA A 110 -12.67 3.70 4.09
CA ALA A 110 -12.53 5.06 3.56
C ALA A 110 -11.26 5.78 4.01
N SER A 111 -10.53 5.28 5.01
CA SER A 111 -9.22 5.84 5.38
C SER A 111 -8.06 5.19 4.62
N ILE A 112 -8.31 4.07 3.92
CA ILE A 112 -7.35 3.38 3.06
C ILE A 112 -7.38 3.94 1.62
N GLU A 113 -8.56 4.40 1.17
CA GLU A 113 -8.77 5.10 -0.11
C GLU A 113 -8.42 6.60 -0.01
#